data_AF-A0A0D9YV51-F1
#
_entry.id   AF-A0A0D9YV51-F1
#
_cell.length_a   1.000
_cell.length_b   1.000
_cell.length_c   1.000
_cell.angle_alpha   90.00
_cell.angle_beta   90.00
_cell.angle_gamma   90.00
#
_symmetry.space_group_name_H-M   'P 1'
#
loop_
_entity.id
_entity.type
_entity.pdbx_description
1 polymer ?
#
loop_
_entity_poly.entity_id
_entity_poly.type
_entity_poly.pdbx_seq_one_letter_code
_entity_poly.pdbx_strand_id
1 'polypeptide(L)'
;MPQVQQVQQLFQKDSQIITPEALATVKAAIANSEKDKKIEANKKAVPRKAAGQSWEDPTLADWPENDFRLFCGDLGNEVNDDVLTKAFSKYPSFNMARVIRDKWTGKTRGYGFVSFANASDLAAALKEMNGKYVGNRPIKLRKSTWKNRIDYEALQKPKTQPQKKFKAQKKSILHK
;
A
#
# COMPACT_ATOMS: atom_id res chain seq x y z
N MET A 1 -66.65 15.89 18.54
CA MET A 1 -65.58 16.20 17.54
C MET A 1 -64.22 16.21 18.25
N PRO A 2 -63.62 15.04 18.62
CA PRO A 2 -62.43 14.96 19.49
C PRO A 2 -61.14 14.62 18.71
N GLN A 3 -61.11 14.78 17.39
CA GLN A 3 -60.02 14.24 16.55
C GLN A 3 -58.87 15.23 16.31
N VAL A 4 -59.05 16.52 16.59
CA VAL A 4 -58.04 17.57 16.28
C VAL A 4 -57.01 17.75 17.39
N GLN A 5 -57.34 17.40 18.65
CA GLN A 5 -56.37 17.48 19.76
C GLN A 5 -55.37 16.32 19.77
N GLN A 6 -55.73 15.17 19.18
CA GLN A 6 -54.86 14.00 19.17
C GLN A 6 -53.69 14.11 18.18
N VAL A 7 -53.90 14.81 17.05
CA VAL A 7 -52.81 15.10 16.09
C VAL A 7 -51.81 16.12 16.62
N GLN A 8 -52.25 17.05 17.47
CA GLN A 8 -51.36 18.08 18.02
C GLN A 8 -50.48 17.56 19.18
N GLN A 9 -50.94 16.53 19.91
CA GLN A 9 -50.11 15.80 20.88
C GLN A 9 -49.11 14.83 20.21
N LEU A 10 -49.45 14.30 19.03
CA LEU A 10 -48.56 13.39 18.29
C LEU A 10 -47.35 14.16 17.73
N PHE A 11 -47.55 15.38 17.23
CA PHE A 11 -46.48 16.19 16.66
C PHE A 11 -45.46 16.75 17.68
N GLN A 12 -45.76 16.67 18.98
CA GLN A 12 -44.84 17.10 20.05
C GLN A 12 -44.00 15.94 20.60
N LYS A 13 -44.35 14.69 20.30
CA LYS A 13 -43.60 13.52 20.78
C LYS A 13 -42.38 13.17 19.92
N ASP A 14 -42.34 13.65 18.68
CA ASP A 14 -41.24 13.37 17.75
C ASP A 14 -40.09 14.40 17.80
N SER A 15 -40.13 15.37 18.73
CA SER A 15 -39.11 16.43 18.79
C SER A 15 -37.86 16.10 19.64
N GLN A 16 -37.71 14.87 20.12
CA GLN A 16 -36.54 14.48 20.92
C GLN A 16 -36.10 13.03 20.66
N ILE A 17 -35.52 12.75 19.49
CA ILE A 17 -34.63 11.58 19.37
C ILE A 17 -33.45 11.92 18.47
N ILE A 18 -32.59 12.82 18.95
CA ILE A 18 -31.16 12.74 18.62
C ILE A 18 -30.51 12.31 19.92
N THR A 19 -30.48 11.00 20.16
CA THR A 19 -29.73 10.44 21.28
C THR A 19 -28.25 10.83 21.12
N PRO A 20 -27.59 11.32 22.18
CA PRO A 20 -26.17 11.71 22.11
C PRO A 20 -25.27 10.53 21.74
N GLU A 21 -25.73 9.29 21.95
CA GLU A 21 -25.09 8.05 21.53
C GLU A 21 -25.03 7.89 20.00
N ALA A 22 -26.09 8.21 19.27
CA ALA A 22 -26.10 8.15 17.81
C ALA A 22 -25.13 9.16 17.20
N LEU A 23 -25.05 10.36 17.78
CA LEU A 23 -24.07 11.37 17.38
C LEU A 23 -22.63 10.94 17.72
N ALA A 24 -22.43 10.25 18.84
CA ALA A 24 -21.13 9.70 19.22
C ALA A 24 -20.68 8.59 18.25
N THR A 25 -21.57 7.70 17.82
CA THR A 25 -21.26 6.64 16.85
C THR A 25 -20.93 7.22 15.47
N VAL A 26 -21.66 8.24 15.00
CA VAL A 26 -21.35 8.92 13.73
C VAL A 26 -20.03 9.68 13.83
N LYS A 27 -19.75 10.35 14.96
CA LYS A 27 -18.46 11.01 15.21
C LYS A 27 -17.30 10.02 15.31
N ALA A 28 -17.50 8.85 15.93
CA ALA A 28 -16.49 7.80 16.02
C ALA A 28 -16.23 7.13 14.66
N ALA A 29 -17.27 6.92 13.84
CA ALA A 29 -17.13 6.41 12.48
C ALA A 29 -16.35 7.38 11.57
N ILE A 30 -16.63 8.69 11.65
CA ILE A 30 -15.88 9.73 10.93
C ILE A 30 -14.43 9.81 11.45
N ALA A 31 -14.22 9.73 12.77
CA ALA A 31 -12.88 9.73 13.36
C ALA A 31 -12.05 8.48 13.03
N ASN A 32 -12.68 7.31 12.82
CA ASN A 32 -11.99 6.13 12.31
C ASN A 32 -11.64 6.30 10.82
N SER A 33 -12.54 6.85 10.00
CA SER A 33 -12.25 7.18 8.59
C SER A 33 -11.13 8.21 8.41
N GLU A 34 -10.99 9.16 9.35
CA GLU A 34 -9.88 10.12 9.38
C GLU A 34 -8.57 9.51 9.94
N LYS A 35 -8.65 8.55 10.86
CA LYS A 35 -7.46 7.82 11.34
C LYS A 35 -6.89 6.88 10.28
N ASP A 36 -7.73 6.21 9.49
CA ASP A 36 -7.28 5.41 8.34
C ASP A 36 -6.58 6.30 7.29
N LYS A 37 -7.14 7.49 6.99
CA LYS A 37 -6.49 8.49 6.11
C LYS A 37 -5.22 9.12 6.72
N LYS A 38 -5.15 9.28 8.04
CA LYS A 38 -3.99 9.88 8.73
C LYS A 38 -2.84 8.88 8.93
N ILE A 39 -3.14 7.59 9.02
CA ILE A 39 -2.14 6.51 8.95
C ILE A 39 -1.57 6.37 7.52
N GLU A 40 -2.37 6.65 6.49
CA GLU A 40 -1.87 6.80 5.10
C GLU A 40 -0.95 8.01 4.91
N ALA A 41 -1.17 9.12 5.63
CA ALA A 41 -0.44 10.38 5.43
C ALA A 41 0.97 10.43 6.08
N ASN A 42 1.30 9.55 7.03
CA ASN A 42 2.62 9.55 7.69
C ASN A 42 3.51 8.36 7.27
N LYS A 43 3.28 7.82 6.08
CA LYS A 43 4.10 6.79 5.47
C LYS A 43 5.32 7.45 4.81
N LYS A 44 6.47 7.40 5.49
CA LYS A 44 7.73 7.94 4.95
C LYS A 44 8.01 7.32 3.58
N ALA A 45 7.91 8.13 2.53
CA ALA A 45 8.21 7.73 1.16
C ALA A 45 9.65 7.20 1.07
N VAL A 46 9.81 5.96 0.62
CA VAL A 46 11.13 5.34 0.43
C VAL A 46 11.63 5.73 -0.96
N PRO A 47 12.64 6.62 -1.07
CA PRO A 47 13.17 7.02 -2.36
C PRO A 47 13.92 5.85 -3.01
N ARG A 48 13.61 5.55 -4.27
CA ARG A 48 14.35 4.55 -5.05
C ARG A 48 15.18 5.23 -6.12
N LYS A 49 16.44 4.82 -6.29
CA LYS A 49 17.31 5.26 -7.39
C LYS A 49 17.43 4.16 -8.45
N ALA A 50 17.06 4.50 -9.69
CA ALA A 50 17.42 3.72 -10.87
C ALA A 50 17.78 4.70 -11.99
N ALA A 51 18.93 4.50 -12.65
CA ALA A 51 19.38 5.30 -13.80
C ALA A 51 19.30 6.84 -13.61
N GLY A 52 19.71 7.36 -12.44
CA GLY A 52 19.74 8.81 -12.17
C GLY A 52 18.40 9.48 -11.88
N GLN A 53 17.28 8.75 -11.94
CA GLN A 53 15.96 9.23 -11.54
C GLN A 53 15.59 8.67 -10.15
N SER A 54 15.05 9.54 -9.29
CA SER A 54 14.50 9.17 -7.99
C SER A 54 12.98 9.16 -8.10
N TRP A 55 12.35 8.03 -7.77
CA TRP A 55 10.89 7.97 -7.69
C TRP A 55 10.46 7.50 -6.30
N GLU A 56 9.37 8.08 -5.83
CA GLU A 56 8.70 7.70 -4.59
C GLU A 56 7.65 6.64 -4.90
N ASP A 57 7.83 5.44 -4.37
CA ASP A 57 6.79 4.42 -4.44
C ASP A 57 6.03 4.36 -3.10
N PRO A 58 4.79 4.88 -3.03
CA PRO A 58 4.01 4.87 -1.78
C PRO A 58 3.76 3.44 -1.31
N THR A 59 3.78 2.48 -2.24
CA THR A 59 3.45 1.09 -1.94
C THR A 59 4.57 0.32 -1.26
N LEU A 60 5.70 0.95 -0.95
CA LEU A 60 6.74 0.36 -0.10
C LEU A 60 6.44 0.51 1.38
N ALA A 61 5.73 1.57 1.76
CA ALA A 61 5.43 1.85 3.16
C ALA A 61 4.28 1.00 3.71
N ASP A 62 3.51 0.34 2.84
CA ASP A 62 2.44 -0.58 3.23
C ASP A 62 2.94 -1.96 3.64
N TRP A 63 4.23 -2.25 3.44
CA TRP A 63 4.80 -3.54 3.80
C TRP A 63 5.29 -3.54 5.25
N PRO A 64 5.18 -4.67 5.96
CA PRO A 64 5.70 -4.81 7.31
C PRO A 64 7.20 -4.54 7.35
N GLU A 65 7.65 -3.87 8.41
CA GLU A 65 9.07 -3.64 8.68
C GLU A 65 9.78 -4.97 9.02
N ASN A 66 11.03 -5.11 8.61
CA ASN A 66 11.86 -6.32 8.81
C ASN A 66 11.31 -7.62 8.19
N ASP A 67 10.65 -7.51 7.05
CA ASP A 67 10.06 -8.67 6.39
C ASP A 67 11.02 -9.45 5.47
N PHE A 68 10.54 -10.57 4.95
CA PHE A 68 11.21 -11.36 3.92
C PHE A 68 10.32 -11.41 2.68
N ARG A 69 10.66 -10.62 1.66
CA ARG A 69 9.89 -10.57 0.42
C ARG A 69 10.36 -11.61 -0.59
N LEU A 70 9.39 -12.32 -1.13
CA LEU A 70 9.51 -13.25 -2.24
C LEU A 70 8.95 -12.58 -3.51
N PHE A 71 9.73 -12.59 -4.57
CA PHE A 71 9.28 -12.16 -5.89
C PHE A 71 8.49 -13.29 -6.54
N CYS A 72 7.28 -12.96 -7.00
CA CYS A 72 6.38 -13.86 -7.70
C CYS A 72 6.22 -13.37 -9.13
N GLY A 73 6.80 -14.06 -10.11
CA GLY A 73 6.71 -13.73 -11.53
C GLY A 73 5.87 -14.71 -12.33
N ASP A 74 5.62 -14.35 -13.58
CA ASP A 74 4.85 -15.15 -14.55
C ASP A 74 3.38 -15.36 -14.13
N LEU A 75 2.83 -14.38 -13.40
CA LEU A 75 1.44 -14.40 -12.95
C LEU A 75 0.52 -14.09 -14.14
N GLY A 76 -0.56 -14.86 -14.27
CA GLY A 76 -1.61 -14.61 -15.26
C GLY A 76 -2.48 -13.39 -14.91
N ASN A 77 -3.26 -12.92 -15.87
CA ASN A 77 -4.12 -11.74 -15.70
C ASN A 77 -5.27 -11.97 -14.71
N GLU A 78 -5.64 -13.23 -14.47
CA GLU A 78 -6.63 -13.59 -13.47
C GLU A 78 -6.08 -13.55 -12.02
N VAL A 79 -4.77 -13.49 -11.85
CA VAL A 79 -4.14 -13.56 -10.53
C VAL A 79 -4.20 -12.20 -9.85
N ASN A 80 -4.98 -12.14 -8.77
CA ASN A 80 -5.12 -10.98 -7.90
C ASN A 80 -4.41 -11.19 -6.55
N ASP A 81 -4.39 -10.14 -5.75
CA ASP A 81 -3.81 -10.10 -4.40
C ASP A 81 -4.42 -11.19 -3.51
N ASP A 82 -5.74 -11.39 -3.58
CA ASP A 82 -6.47 -12.45 -2.86
C ASP A 82 -6.05 -13.87 -3.27
N VAL A 83 -5.81 -14.08 -4.58
CA VAL A 83 -5.41 -15.40 -5.09
C VAL A 83 -4.02 -15.75 -4.57
N LEU A 84 -3.11 -14.79 -4.60
CA LEU A 84 -1.76 -14.93 -4.07
C LEU A 84 -1.81 -15.13 -2.54
N THR A 85 -2.64 -14.36 -1.83
CA THR A 85 -2.86 -14.50 -0.39
C THR A 85 -3.32 -15.90 -0.04
N LYS A 86 -4.36 -16.43 -0.69
CA LYS A 86 -4.85 -17.79 -0.47
C LYS A 86 -3.79 -18.85 -0.75
N ALA A 87 -3.00 -18.69 -1.81
CA ALA A 87 -1.96 -19.65 -2.17
C ALA A 87 -0.83 -19.72 -1.13
N PHE A 88 -0.47 -18.59 -0.51
CA PHE A 88 0.63 -18.51 0.47
C PHE A 88 0.17 -18.51 1.93
N SER A 89 -1.13 -18.43 2.20
CA SER A 89 -1.71 -18.50 3.55
C SER A 89 -1.50 -19.87 4.24
N LYS A 90 -1.03 -20.88 3.51
CA LYS A 90 -0.59 -22.16 4.08
C LYS A 90 0.64 -22.04 4.98
N TYR A 91 1.41 -20.97 4.84
CA TYR A 91 2.60 -20.72 5.64
C TYR A 91 2.24 -19.83 6.84
N PRO A 92 2.60 -20.22 8.08
CA PRO A 92 2.17 -19.50 9.28
C PRO A 92 2.78 -18.11 9.40
N SER A 93 3.92 -17.86 8.78
CA SER A 93 4.57 -16.55 8.77
C SER A 93 4.22 -15.70 7.56
N PHE A 94 3.16 -16.03 6.82
CA PHE A 94 2.66 -15.16 5.76
C PHE A 94 2.14 -13.84 6.35
N ASN A 95 2.59 -12.70 5.82
CA ASN A 95 2.15 -11.37 6.27
C ASN A 95 1.27 -10.67 5.24
N MET A 96 1.77 -10.53 4.01
CA MET A 96 1.10 -9.73 2.99
C MET A 96 1.45 -10.24 1.59
N ALA A 97 0.50 -10.16 0.66
CA ALA A 97 0.74 -10.36 -0.76
C ALA A 97 0.25 -9.15 -1.56
N ARG A 98 0.94 -8.84 -2.65
CA ARG A 98 0.53 -7.77 -3.56
C ARG A 98 0.97 -8.02 -4.99
N VAL A 99 0.03 -7.91 -5.92
CA VAL A 99 0.22 -7.97 -7.36
C VAL A 99 0.42 -6.54 -7.88
N ILE A 100 1.46 -6.35 -8.68
CA ILE A 100 1.73 -5.03 -9.25
C ILE A 100 0.91 -4.84 -10.52
N ARG A 101 0.06 -3.82 -10.50
CA ARG A 101 -0.74 -3.39 -11.65
C ARG A 101 -0.26 -2.05 -12.16
N ASP A 102 -0.48 -1.84 -13.45
CA ASP A 102 -0.30 -0.55 -14.08
C ASP A 102 -1.39 0.41 -13.60
N LYS A 103 -1.00 1.62 -13.18
CA LYS A 103 -1.93 2.60 -12.58
C LYS A 103 -2.88 3.24 -13.58
N TRP A 104 -2.51 3.28 -14.87
CA TRP A 104 -3.31 3.90 -15.92
C TRP A 104 -4.26 2.90 -16.57
N THR A 105 -3.79 1.68 -16.80
CA THR A 105 -4.58 0.63 -17.50
C THR A 105 -5.27 -0.35 -16.55
N GLY A 106 -4.88 -0.39 -15.26
CA GLY A 106 -5.38 -1.35 -14.28
C GLY A 106 -4.94 -2.79 -14.51
N LYS A 107 -4.23 -3.07 -15.62
CA LYS A 107 -3.77 -4.41 -15.99
C LYS A 107 -2.63 -4.86 -15.09
N THR A 108 -2.57 -6.14 -14.76
CA THR A 108 -1.43 -6.71 -14.04
C THR A 108 -0.17 -6.63 -14.90
N ARG A 109 0.97 -6.39 -14.25
CA ARG A 109 2.28 -6.47 -14.89
C ARG A 109 2.83 -7.91 -14.93
N GLY A 110 2.04 -8.89 -14.48
CA GLY A 110 2.41 -10.30 -14.45
C GLY A 110 3.40 -10.66 -13.35
N TYR A 111 3.54 -9.80 -12.34
CA TYR A 111 4.37 -10.06 -11.17
C TYR A 111 3.81 -9.43 -9.89
N GLY A 112 4.23 -9.98 -8.76
CA GLY A 112 3.86 -9.55 -7.43
C GLY A 112 4.95 -9.84 -6.41
N PHE A 113 4.68 -9.46 -5.17
CA PHE A 113 5.52 -9.72 -4.02
C PHE A 113 4.69 -10.36 -2.92
N VAL A 114 5.32 -11.28 -2.19
CA VAL A 114 4.76 -11.89 -0.99
C VAL A 114 5.75 -11.64 0.15
N SER A 115 5.25 -11.29 1.31
CA SER A 115 6.02 -10.96 2.50
C SER A 115 5.80 -12.02 3.57
N PHE A 116 6.91 -12.48 4.15
CA PHE A 116 6.93 -13.40 5.28
C PHE A 116 7.64 -12.79 6.48
N ALA A 117 7.23 -13.16 7.70
CA ALA A 117 7.94 -12.78 8.92
C ALA A 117 9.25 -13.57 9.08
N ASN A 118 9.32 -14.81 8.57
CA ASN A 118 10.46 -15.69 8.75
C ASN A 118 11.15 -16.04 7.43
N ALA A 119 12.49 -16.11 7.46
CA ALA A 119 13.28 -16.56 6.32
C ALA A 119 13.10 -18.06 6.00
N SER A 120 12.81 -18.87 7.02
CA SER A 120 12.63 -20.32 6.89
C SER A 120 11.42 -20.65 6.02
N ASP A 121 10.27 -20.06 6.32
CA ASP A 121 9.04 -20.23 5.54
C ASP A 121 9.18 -19.66 4.14
N LEU A 122 9.90 -18.54 3.95
CA LEU A 122 10.20 -18.04 2.60
C LEU A 122 10.97 -19.09 1.78
N ALA A 123 11.97 -19.74 2.39
CA ALA A 123 12.75 -20.78 1.71
C ALA A 123 11.91 -22.03 1.41
N ALA A 124 11.03 -22.43 2.34
CA ALA A 124 10.07 -23.51 2.13
C ALA A 124 9.10 -23.19 0.98
N ALA A 125 8.51 -22.00 0.99
CA ALA A 125 7.62 -21.52 -0.06
C ALA A 125 8.33 -21.45 -1.41
N LEU A 126 9.56 -20.96 -1.46
CA LEU A 126 10.37 -20.94 -2.68
C LEU A 126 10.64 -22.35 -3.21
N LYS A 127 10.88 -23.34 -2.36
CA LYS A 127 11.15 -24.71 -2.79
C LYS A 127 9.88 -25.44 -3.26
N GLU A 128 8.77 -25.23 -2.55
CA GLU A 128 7.56 -26.01 -2.73
C GLU A 128 6.59 -25.41 -3.76
N MET A 129 6.46 -24.09 -3.78
CA MET A 129 5.50 -23.39 -4.63
C MET A 129 6.10 -22.97 -5.98
N ASN A 130 7.42 -23.01 -6.15
CA ASN A 130 8.03 -22.62 -7.42
C ASN A 130 7.66 -23.62 -8.52
N GLY A 131 7.11 -23.12 -9.62
CA GLY A 131 6.57 -23.93 -10.71
C GLY A 131 5.18 -24.50 -10.48
N LYS A 132 4.54 -24.24 -9.33
CA LYS A 132 3.14 -24.62 -9.10
C LYS A 132 2.19 -23.69 -9.87
N TYR A 133 1.04 -24.22 -10.28
CA TYR A 133 0.03 -23.42 -10.97
C TYR A 133 -0.68 -22.50 -9.98
N VAL A 134 -0.69 -21.20 -10.28
CA VAL A 134 -1.48 -20.20 -9.57
C VAL A 134 -2.31 -19.47 -10.62
N GLY A 135 -3.60 -19.79 -10.68
CA GLY A 135 -4.43 -19.47 -11.84
C GLY A 135 -4.07 -20.37 -13.02
N ASN A 136 -3.92 -19.78 -14.21
CA ASN A 136 -3.68 -20.53 -15.45
C ASN A 136 -2.20 -20.67 -15.83
N ARG A 137 -1.27 -20.20 -14.99
CA ARG A 137 0.17 -20.21 -15.27
C ARG A 137 0.98 -20.74 -14.09
N PRO A 138 2.12 -21.41 -14.34
CA PRO A 138 3.05 -21.80 -13.29
C PRO A 138 3.79 -20.58 -12.73
N ILE A 139 3.74 -20.40 -11.41
CA ILE A 139 4.38 -19.28 -10.72
C ILE A 139 5.90 -19.43 -10.69
N LYS A 140 6.62 -18.35 -11.00
CA LYS A 140 8.10 -18.30 -10.89
C LYS A 140 8.51 -17.54 -9.64
N LEU A 141 9.10 -18.24 -8.68
CA LEU A 141 9.48 -17.66 -7.40
C LEU A 141 10.98 -17.35 -7.37
N ARG A 142 11.34 -16.18 -6.84
CA ARG A 142 12.74 -15.76 -6.62
C ARG A 142 12.85 -14.98 -5.32
N LYS A 143 14.03 -15.01 -4.68
CA LYS A 143 14.33 -14.11 -3.55
C LYS A 143 14.25 -12.66 -4.04
N SER A 144 13.49 -11.80 -3.36
CA SER A 144 13.36 -10.41 -3.77
C SER A 144 14.60 -9.61 -3.36
N THR A 145 15.13 -8.80 -4.28
CA THR A 145 16.26 -7.87 -4.04
C THR A 145 15.81 -6.55 -3.40
N TRP A 146 14.69 -6.56 -2.69
CA TRP A 146 14.09 -5.33 -2.13
C TRP A 146 15.04 -4.62 -1.15
N LYS A 147 15.77 -5.36 -0.30
CA LYS A 147 16.77 -4.80 0.63
C LYS A 147 17.93 -4.11 -0.10
N ASN A 148 18.38 -4.67 -1.22
CA ASN A 148 19.47 -4.07 -2.04
C ASN A 148 19.02 -2.82 -2.82
N ARG A 149 17.72 -2.57 -2.92
CA ARG A 149 17.15 -1.39 -3.58
C ARG A 149 16.75 -0.29 -2.60
N ILE A 150 16.92 -0.52 -1.30
CA ILE A 150 16.67 0.45 -0.24
C ILE A 150 18.03 0.91 0.28
N ASP A 151 18.36 2.18 0.05
CA ASP A 151 19.53 2.83 0.65
C ASP A 151 19.26 3.04 2.15
N TYR A 152 19.52 2.03 2.99
CA TYR A 152 19.37 2.13 4.45
C TYR A 152 20.21 3.28 5.06
N GLU A 153 21.34 3.64 4.42
CA GLU A 153 22.15 4.83 4.78
C GLU A 153 21.43 6.17 4.54
N ALA A 154 20.51 6.24 3.58
CA ALA A 154 19.75 7.47 3.28
C ALA A 154 18.57 7.68 4.25
N LEU A 155 18.12 6.63 4.94
CA LEU A 155 17.06 6.68 5.95
C LEU A 155 17.55 7.25 7.30
N GLN A 156 18.86 7.21 7.58
CA GLN A 156 19.46 7.73 8.82
C GLN A 156 19.94 9.19 8.73
N LYS A 157 19.99 9.81 7.53
CA LYS A 157 20.41 11.21 7.40
C LYS A 157 19.22 12.16 7.60
N PRO A 158 19.29 13.16 8.52
CA PRO A 158 18.28 14.20 8.62
C PRO A 158 18.17 14.96 7.29
N LYS A 159 16.93 15.25 6.87
CA LYS A 159 16.61 15.93 5.61
C LYS A 159 17.21 17.35 5.58
N THR A 160 18.36 17.54 4.94
CA THR A 160 18.77 18.87 4.46
C THR A 160 18.14 19.10 3.09
N GLN A 161 17.37 20.20 2.99
CA GLN A 161 16.65 20.60 1.78
C GLN A 161 17.61 20.79 0.59
N PRO A 162 17.25 20.38 -0.64
CA PRO A 162 18.09 20.61 -1.80
C PRO A 162 18.07 22.11 -2.19
N GLN A 163 19.21 22.78 -2.04
CA GLN A 163 19.40 24.12 -2.61
C GLN A 163 19.37 24.05 -4.14
N LYS A 164 18.45 24.80 -4.74
CA LYS A 164 18.35 25.01 -6.19
C LYS A 164 19.67 25.55 -6.74
N LYS A 165 20.41 24.76 -7.51
CA LYS A 165 21.56 25.25 -8.29
C LYS A 165 21.04 26.07 -9.47
N PHE A 166 21.17 27.40 -9.39
CA PHE A 166 21.00 28.29 -10.55
C PHE A 166 22.07 27.97 -11.61
N LYS A 167 21.64 27.72 -12.85
CA LYS A 167 22.53 27.53 -14.01
C LYS A 167 23.11 28.88 -14.43
N ALA A 168 24.42 29.07 -14.34
CA ALA A 168 25.10 30.23 -14.91
C ALA A 168 25.26 30.08 -16.44
N GLN A 169 24.82 31.10 -17.18
CA GLN A 169 24.92 31.19 -18.63
C GLN A 169 26.37 31.36 -19.10
N LYS A 170 26.80 30.56 -20.09
CA LYS A 170 28.11 30.69 -20.76
C LYS A 170 28.13 31.97 -21.59
N LYS A 171 29.09 32.88 -21.35
CA LYS A 171 29.45 33.94 -22.30
C LYS A 171 30.51 33.41 -23.27
N SER A 172 30.16 33.44 -24.56
CA SER A 172 31.07 33.30 -25.69
C SER A 172 32.10 34.43 -25.68
N ILE A 173 33.38 34.12 -25.87
CA ILE A 173 34.42 35.13 -26.12
C ILE A 173 35.05 34.81 -27.48
N LEU A 174 35.05 35.86 -28.29
CA LEU A 174 35.31 35.97 -29.72
C LEU A 174 36.82 35.93 -30.03
N HIS A 175 37.18 35.29 -31.15
CA HIS A 175 38.54 35.21 -31.70
C HIS A 175 39.00 36.58 -32.24
N LYS A 176 40.31 36.86 -32.14
CA LYS A 176 40.98 37.87 -32.95
C LYS A 176 42.42 37.45 -33.23
#